data_AF-A0A258C2N0-F1
#
_entry.id   AF-A0A258C2N0-F1
#
_cell.length_a   1.000
_cell.length_b   1.000
_cell.length_c   1.000
_cell.angle_alpha   90.00
_cell.angle_beta   90.00
_cell.angle_gamma   90.00
#
_symmetry.space_group_name_H-M   'P 1'
#
loop_
_entity.id
_entity.type
_entity.pdbx_description
1 polymer ?
#
loop_
_entity_poly.entity_id
_entity_poly.type
_entity_poly.pdbx_seq_one_letter_code
_entity_poly.pdbx_strand_id
1 'polypeptide(L)'
;MFKSLRQTWFSNVRGDVLSALVVALALIPEAIAFSIIAGVDPKVGLYASFCIAVITAFAGGRPAMISAATGAMALLMITLVREHGLEYLLAATLLTGLLQILFGLLKLGELMRFVSRSVVTGFVNALAILIFMAQLPELTGQHGTLLVYGMTAAGLAIIYLFPYVTKTIPSPLVCIVVLTAIAVYFQLDLRTVADMGELPDSLPVFLWPDVPLNLDTLKIIFPYALALAVVGLLESLMTATIVDDLTDTSSDKNRECVGQGIANIGSGLLGGMAGCAMIG
;
A
#
# COMPACT_ATOMS: atom_id res chain seq x y z
N MET A 1 11.91 -19.56 -26.43
CA MET A 1 12.00 -19.47 -24.95
C MET A 1 13.03 -18.43 -24.49
N PHE A 2 14.33 -18.60 -24.74
CA PHE A 2 15.39 -17.66 -24.30
C PHE A 2 15.21 -16.20 -24.79
N LYS A 3 14.79 -16.00 -26.04
CA LYS A 3 14.54 -14.65 -26.59
C LYS A 3 13.37 -13.94 -25.90
N SER A 4 12.34 -14.68 -25.50
CA SER A 4 11.18 -14.17 -24.75
C SER A 4 11.58 -13.82 -23.32
N LEU A 5 12.33 -14.69 -22.62
CA LEU A 5 12.86 -14.39 -21.29
C LEU A 5 13.72 -13.12 -21.27
N ARG A 6 14.63 -12.98 -22.25
CA ARG A 6 15.48 -11.78 -22.36
C ARG A 6 14.68 -10.51 -22.61
N GLN A 7 13.63 -10.59 -23.41
CA GLN A 7 12.79 -9.45 -23.75
C GLN A 7 11.84 -9.05 -22.61
N THR A 8 11.39 -10.01 -21.80
CA THR A 8 10.52 -9.77 -20.64
C THR A 8 11.30 -9.31 -19.40
N TRP A 9 12.47 -9.90 -19.11
CA TRP A 9 13.19 -9.67 -17.84
C TRP A 9 14.43 -8.77 -17.95
N PHE A 10 15.03 -8.66 -19.14
CA PHE A 10 16.34 -8.03 -19.32
C PHE A 10 16.37 -7.03 -20.48
N SER A 11 15.22 -6.50 -20.88
CA SER A 11 15.11 -5.54 -21.99
C SER A 11 15.60 -4.14 -21.58
N ASN A 12 15.35 -3.72 -20.34
CA ASN A 12 15.72 -2.39 -19.84
C ASN A 12 16.21 -2.37 -18.39
N VAL A 13 17.21 -3.22 -18.07
CA VAL A 13 17.73 -3.36 -16.70
C VAL A 13 18.07 -2.01 -16.04
N ARG A 14 18.69 -1.08 -16.77
CA ARG A 14 19.02 0.24 -16.22
C ARG A 14 17.78 1.06 -15.87
N GLY A 15 16.80 1.12 -16.76
CA GLY A 15 15.57 1.88 -16.50
C GLY A 15 14.77 1.26 -15.37
N ASP A 16 14.64 -0.07 -15.37
CA ASP A 16 13.85 -0.82 -14.38
C ASP A 16 14.46 -0.73 -12.98
N VAL A 17 15.79 -0.81 -12.86
CA VAL A 17 16.47 -0.65 -11.55
C VAL A 17 16.36 0.78 -11.03
N LEU A 18 16.51 1.79 -11.91
CA LEU A 18 16.38 3.20 -11.50
C LEU A 18 14.95 3.54 -11.08
N SER A 19 13.95 3.11 -11.84
CA SER A 19 12.54 3.33 -11.47
C SER A 19 12.19 2.59 -10.18
N ALA A 20 12.60 1.33 -10.03
CA ALA A 20 12.37 0.56 -8.81
C ALA A 20 13.00 1.23 -7.57
N LEU A 21 14.21 1.80 -7.70
CA LEU A 21 14.85 2.53 -6.59
C LEU A 21 14.05 3.78 -6.19
N VAL A 22 13.61 4.58 -7.17
CA VAL A 22 12.83 5.80 -6.92
C VAL A 22 11.50 5.46 -6.25
N VAL A 23 10.81 4.46 -6.78
CA VAL A 23 9.54 3.96 -6.24
C VAL A 23 9.74 3.40 -4.83
N ALA A 24 10.72 2.54 -4.61
CA ALA A 24 10.98 1.97 -3.29
C ALA A 24 11.21 3.06 -2.23
N LEU A 25 11.96 4.12 -2.56
CA LEU A 25 12.17 5.25 -1.66
C LEU A 25 10.88 6.03 -1.38
N ALA A 26 9.97 6.13 -2.35
CA ALA A 26 8.65 6.75 -2.16
C ALA A 26 7.71 5.88 -1.32
N LEU A 27 7.76 4.55 -1.46
CA LEU A 27 6.88 3.61 -0.78
C LEU A 27 7.14 3.45 0.71
N ILE A 28 8.39 3.61 1.17
CA ILE A 28 8.76 3.45 2.59
C ILE A 28 7.89 4.34 3.51
N PRO A 29 7.85 5.68 3.34
CA PRO A 29 7.03 6.53 4.19
C PRO A 29 5.52 6.26 4.04
N GLU A 30 5.05 5.90 2.84
CA GLU A 30 3.64 5.57 2.61
C GLU A 30 3.21 4.32 3.40
N ALA A 31 3.99 3.24 3.31
CA ALA A 31 3.72 1.99 4.02
C ALA A 31 3.72 2.18 5.55
N ILE A 32 4.65 3.01 6.06
CA ILE A 32 4.68 3.40 7.48
C ILE A 32 3.41 4.16 7.85
N ALA A 33 3.05 5.19 7.09
CA ALA A 33 1.88 6.02 7.37
C ALA A 33 0.58 5.20 7.32
N PHE A 34 0.41 4.32 6.35
CA PHE A 34 -0.79 3.48 6.22
C PHE A 34 -0.90 2.43 7.32
N SER A 35 0.23 1.91 7.83
CA SER A 35 0.22 1.03 9.01
C SER A 35 -0.30 1.75 10.25
N ILE A 36 0.20 2.97 10.48
CA ILE A 36 -0.21 3.81 11.61
C ILE A 36 -1.71 4.15 11.51
N ILE A 37 -2.18 4.48 10.30
CA ILE A 37 -3.61 4.74 10.05
C ILE A 37 -4.46 3.49 10.34
N ALA A 38 -4.00 2.31 9.94
CA ALA A 38 -4.67 1.04 10.22
C ALA A 38 -4.60 0.61 11.70
N GLY A 39 -3.82 1.32 12.53
CA GLY A 39 -3.63 1.01 13.95
C GLY A 39 -2.72 -0.19 14.20
N VAL A 40 -1.78 -0.46 13.29
CA VAL A 40 -0.79 -1.55 13.41
C VAL A 40 0.64 -1.01 13.33
N ASP A 41 1.60 -1.83 13.77
CA ASP A 41 3.02 -1.49 13.70
C ASP A 41 3.47 -1.20 12.25
N PRO A 42 4.35 -0.20 12.03
CA PRO A 42 4.94 0.09 10.72
C PRO A 42 5.56 -1.11 9.99
N LYS A 43 6.10 -2.09 10.74
CA LYS A 43 6.63 -3.33 10.16
C LYS A 43 5.59 -4.09 9.31
N VAL A 44 4.31 -4.04 9.66
CA VAL A 44 3.24 -4.77 8.96
C VAL A 44 3.05 -4.24 7.53
N GLY A 45 3.02 -2.92 7.34
CA GLY A 45 2.91 -2.32 6.00
C GLY A 45 4.18 -2.43 5.18
N LEU A 46 5.36 -2.38 5.82
CA LEU A 46 6.65 -2.56 5.14
C LEU A 46 6.82 -4.01 4.65
N TYR A 47 6.48 -5.00 5.47
CA TYR A 47 6.45 -6.41 5.06
C TYR A 47 5.43 -6.65 3.97
N ALA A 48 4.23 -6.07 4.07
CA ALA A 48 3.23 -6.16 3.01
C ALA A 48 3.76 -5.61 1.68
N SER A 49 4.31 -4.40 1.69
CA SER A 49 4.87 -3.77 0.49
C SER A 49 5.96 -4.63 -0.17
N PHE A 50 6.87 -5.17 0.64
CA PHE A 50 7.91 -6.07 0.15
C PHE A 50 7.33 -7.37 -0.43
N CYS A 51 6.49 -8.08 0.32
CA CYS A 51 5.97 -9.40 -0.08
C CYS A 51 5.09 -9.29 -1.33
N ILE A 52 4.22 -8.28 -1.36
CA ILE A 52 3.31 -8.07 -2.48
C ILE A 52 4.10 -7.72 -3.73
N ALA A 53 5.04 -6.77 -3.66
CA ALA A 53 5.86 -6.38 -4.81
C ALA A 53 6.68 -7.56 -5.37
N VAL A 54 7.28 -8.38 -4.50
CA VAL A 54 8.02 -9.57 -4.93
C VAL A 54 7.09 -10.57 -5.61
N ILE A 55 5.94 -10.89 -5.02
CA ILE A 55 5.04 -11.90 -5.57
C ILE A 55 4.40 -11.43 -6.88
N THR A 56 3.94 -10.18 -6.96
CA THR A 56 3.31 -9.64 -8.18
C THR A 56 4.31 -9.47 -9.32
N ALA A 57 5.61 -9.26 -9.04
CA ALA A 57 6.64 -9.28 -10.08
C ALA A 57 6.70 -10.62 -10.86
N PHE A 58 6.30 -11.74 -10.24
CA PHE A 58 6.22 -13.05 -10.90
C PHE A 58 4.79 -13.40 -11.34
N ALA A 59 3.81 -13.20 -10.45
CA ALA A 59 2.45 -13.67 -10.63
C ALA A 59 1.52 -12.66 -11.32
N GLY A 60 1.86 -11.37 -11.30
CA GLY A 60 1.06 -10.28 -11.84
C GLY A 60 0.79 -10.40 -13.34
N GLY A 61 -0.30 -9.77 -13.77
CA GLY A 61 -0.77 -9.72 -15.15
C GLY A 61 -0.30 -8.47 -15.90
N ARG A 62 0.21 -7.45 -15.19
CA ARG A 62 0.67 -6.18 -15.79
C ARG A 62 2.10 -5.79 -15.39
N PRO A 63 3.11 -5.93 -16.28
CA PRO A 63 4.44 -5.37 -16.07
C PRO A 63 4.42 -3.85 -15.90
N ALA A 64 5.43 -3.31 -15.20
CA ALA A 64 5.56 -1.89 -14.85
C ALA A 64 4.45 -1.33 -13.95
N MET A 65 3.63 -2.19 -13.34
CA MET A 65 2.69 -1.82 -12.28
C MET A 65 3.26 -2.18 -10.91
N ILE A 66 3.10 -1.29 -9.94
CA ILE A 66 3.54 -1.48 -8.56
C ILE A 66 2.34 -1.92 -7.72
N SER A 67 2.57 -2.87 -6.82
CA SER A 67 1.58 -3.29 -5.83
C SER A 67 2.23 -3.38 -4.47
N ALA A 68 1.59 -2.79 -3.47
CA ALA A 68 2.13 -2.59 -2.14
C ALA A 68 1.01 -2.36 -1.11
N ALA A 69 1.37 -1.97 0.11
CA ALA A 69 0.39 -1.48 1.08
C ALA A 69 -0.16 -0.12 0.64
N THR A 70 -1.49 0.02 0.63
CA THR A 70 -2.16 1.26 0.21
C THR A 70 -3.14 1.77 1.26
N GLY A 71 -3.41 3.07 1.25
CA GLY A 71 -4.43 3.69 2.10
C GLY A 71 -5.83 3.12 1.87
N ALA A 72 -6.13 2.73 0.62
CA ALA A 72 -7.40 2.09 0.24
C ALA A 72 -7.68 0.81 1.01
N MET A 73 -6.64 -0.01 1.20
CA MET A 73 -6.75 -1.24 1.96
C MET A 73 -6.69 -0.95 3.47
N ALA A 74 -5.78 -0.07 3.91
CA ALA A 74 -5.58 0.28 5.32
C ALA A 74 -6.86 0.81 6.00
N LEU A 75 -7.55 1.75 5.35
CA LEU A 75 -8.74 2.40 5.91
C LEU A 75 -9.91 1.42 6.13
N LEU A 76 -9.98 0.34 5.34
CA LEU A 76 -11.00 -0.71 5.51
C LEU A 76 -10.72 -1.62 6.71
N MET A 77 -9.48 -1.67 7.20
CA MET A 77 -9.05 -2.57 8.27
C MET A 77 -9.06 -1.91 9.66
N ILE A 78 -9.22 -0.59 9.75
CA ILE A 78 -9.17 0.16 11.02
C ILE A 78 -10.08 -0.45 12.09
N THR A 79 -11.35 -0.66 11.76
CA THR A 79 -12.34 -1.17 12.72
C THR A 79 -12.06 -2.62 13.08
N LEU A 80 -11.62 -3.44 12.12
CA LEU A 80 -11.24 -4.82 12.38
C LEU A 80 -10.07 -4.92 13.35
N VAL A 81 -9.01 -4.15 13.13
CA VAL A 81 -7.84 -4.12 14.01
C VAL A 81 -8.20 -3.59 15.38
N ARG A 82 -8.98 -2.50 15.45
CA ARG A 82 -9.38 -1.90 16.72
C ARG A 82 -10.23 -2.83 17.58
N GLU A 83 -11.13 -3.60 16.97
CA GLU A 83 -12.08 -4.45 17.69
C GLU A 83 -11.56 -5.88 17.93
N HIS A 84 -10.73 -6.41 17.02
CA HIS A 84 -10.35 -7.83 17.01
C HIS A 84 -8.82 -8.07 16.94
N GLY A 85 -8.02 -7.04 16.69
CA GLY A 85 -6.56 -7.10 16.69
C GLY A 85 -5.91 -7.52 15.36
N LEU A 86 -4.58 -7.59 15.38
CA LEU A 86 -3.73 -7.89 14.22
C LEU A 86 -4.02 -9.27 13.61
N GLU A 87 -4.22 -10.30 14.44
CA GLU A 87 -4.45 -11.67 13.97
C GLU A 87 -5.69 -11.78 13.06
N TYR A 88 -6.76 -11.03 13.36
CA TYR A 88 -7.95 -10.97 12.52
C TYR A 88 -7.70 -10.23 11.20
N LEU A 89 -6.84 -9.21 11.19
CA LEU A 89 -6.40 -8.54 9.97
C LEU A 89 -5.62 -9.51 9.06
N LEU A 90 -4.71 -10.30 9.62
CA LEU A 90 -3.94 -11.28 8.86
C LEU A 90 -4.88 -12.35 8.28
N ALA A 91 -5.80 -12.88 9.08
CA ALA A 91 -6.80 -13.84 8.62
C ALA A 91 -7.70 -13.26 7.51
N ALA A 92 -8.15 -12.01 7.66
CA ALA A 92 -8.92 -11.31 6.62
C ALA A 92 -8.10 -11.14 5.34
N THR A 93 -6.80 -10.84 5.45
CA THR A 93 -5.86 -10.70 4.32
C THR A 93 -5.70 -12.00 3.54
N LEU A 94 -5.58 -13.14 4.24
CA LEU A 94 -5.57 -14.47 3.59
C LEU A 94 -6.87 -14.74 2.83
N LEU A 95 -8.01 -14.44 3.46
CA LEU A 95 -9.32 -14.62 2.83
C LEU A 95 -9.52 -13.68 1.63
N THR A 96 -9.05 -12.44 1.72
CA THR A 96 -9.03 -11.50 0.60
C THR A 96 -8.28 -12.10 -0.57
N GLY A 97 -7.09 -12.65 -0.33
CA GLY A 97 -6.30 -13.25 -1.41
C GLY A 97 -7.00 -14.46 -2.04
N LEU A 98 -7.65 -15.31 -1.24
CA LEU A 98 -8.45 -16.42 -1.74
C LEU A 98 -9.61 -15.94 -2.63
N LEU A 99 -10.33 -14.90 -2.20
CA LEU A 99 -11.42 -14.31 -2.97
C LEU A 99 -10.93 -13.70 -4.29
N GLN A 100 -9.78 -13.03 -4.28
CA GLN A 100 -9.17 -12.45 -5.49
C GLN A 100 -8.74 -13.52 -6.49
N ILE A 101 -8.13 -14.62 -6.01
CA ILE A 101 -7.84 -15.80 -6.86
C ILE A 101 -9.13 -16.34 -7.46
N LEU A 102 -10.17 -16.55 -6.64
CA LEU A 102 -11.46 -17.04 -7.10
C LEU A 102 -12.05 -16.13 -8.20
N PHE A 103 -11.98 -14.81 -8.02
CA PHE A 103 -12.48 -13.85 -9.01
C PHE A 103 -11.68 -13.92 -10.32
N GLY A 104 -10.36 -14.07 -10.26
CA GLY A 104 -9.52 -14.27 -11.43
C GLY A 104 -9.83 -15.57 -12.17
N LEU A 105 -10.01 -16.68 -11.44
CA LEU A 105 -10.36 -17.99 -12.01
C LEU A 105 -11.76 -17.99 -12.65
N LEU A 106 -12.72 -17.30 -12.04
CA LEU A 106 -14.07 -17.10 -12.59
C LEU A 106 -14.13 -16.04 -13.71
N LYS A 107 -12.97 -15.49 -14.11
CA LYS A 107 -12.83 -14.46 -15.16
C LYS A 107 -13.63 -13.19 -14.89
N LEU A 108 -13.75 -12.79 -13.61
CA LEU A 108 -14.50 -11.62 -13.20
C LEU A 108 -13.75 -10.29 -13.40
N GLY A 109 -12.48 -10.32 -13.84
CA GLY A 109 -11.71 -9.10 -14.09
C GLY A 109 -12.35 -8.17 -15.13
N GLU A 110 -13.07 -8.73 -16.11
CA GLU A 110 -13.80 -7.93 -17.10
C GLU A 110 -15.06 -7.26 -16.54
N LEU A 111 -15.67 -7.79 -15.47
CA LEU A 111 -16.89 -7.24 -14.88
C LEU A 111 -16.64 -5.89 -14.20
N MET A 112 -15.39 -5.55 -13.95
CA MET A 112 -15.01 -4.32 -13.26
C MET A 112 -15.28 -3.07 -14.12
N ARG A 113 -15.46 -3.25 -15.44
CA ARG A 113 -16.00 -2.21 -16.34
C ARG A 113 -17.42 -1.75 -15.97
N PHE A 114 -18.15 -2.52 -15.18
CA PHE A 114 -19.51 -2.20 -14.74
C PHE A 114 -19.54 -1.35 -13.46
N VAL A 115 -18.39 -1.13 -12.79
CA VAL A 115 -18.36 -0.22 -11.64
C VAL A 115 -18.51 1.21 -12.14
N SER A 116 -19.55 1.88 -11.63
CA SER A 116 -19.87 3.24 -12.09
C SER A 116 -18.78 4.22 -11.68
N ARG A 117 -18.54 5.23 -12.53
CA ARG A 117 -17.62 6.33 -12.21
C ARG A 117 -18.00 7.02 -10.91
N SER A 118 -19.30 7.15 -10.61
CA SER A 118 -19.79 7.76 -9.37
C SER A 118 -19.32 7.02 -8.11
N VAL A 119 -19.25 5.69 -8.14
CA VAL A 119 -18.75 4.88 -7.01
C VAL A 119 -17.25 5.11 -6.82
N VAL A 120 -16.48 5.07 -7.90
CA VAL A 120 -15.02 5.33 -7.86
C VAL A 120 -14.73 6.74 -7.34
N THR A 121 -15.38 7.77 -7.89
CA THR A 121 -15.19 9.15 -7.44
C THR A 121 -15.61 9.32 -5.97
N GLY A 122 -16.72 8.71 -5.55
CA GLY A 122 -17.15 8.73 -4.16
C GLY A 122 -16.13 8.07 -3.22
N PHE A 123 -15.59 6.92 -3.62
CA PHE A 123 -14.56 6.20 -2.88
C PHE A 123 -13.27 7.01 -2.76
N VAL A 124 -12.73 7.54 -3.86
CA VAL A 124 -11.49 8.34 -3.84
C VAL A 124 -11.64 9.62 -3.00
N ASN A 125 -12.78 10.30 -3.08
CA ASN A 125 -13.05 11.48 -2.24
C ASN A 125 -13.14 11.11 -0.76
N ALA A 126 -13.84 10.03 -0.42
CA ALA A 126 -13.93 9.55 0.96
C ALA A 126 -12.54 9.15 1.48
N LEU A 127 -11.75 8.46 0.67
CA LEU A 127 -10.37 8.09 0.98
C LEU A 127 -9.51 9.32 1.31
N ALA A 128 -9.54 10.34 0.45
CA ALA A 128 -8.77 11.56 0.65
C ALA A 128 -9.17 12.30 1.94
N ILE A 129 -10.48 12.41 2.21
CA ILE A 129 -11.00 13.02 3.44
C ILE A 129 -10.57 12.21 4.66
N LEU A 130 -10.67 10.88 4.61
CA LEU A 130 -10.28 10.01 5.72
C LEU A 130 -8.78 10.08 6.01
N ILE A 131 -7.93 10.11 4.97
CA ILE A 131 -6.48 10.30 5.14
C ILE A 131 -6.20 11.64 5.82
N PHE A 132 -6.85 12.72 5.36
CA PHE A 132 -6.69 14.04 5.96
C PHE A 132 -7.15 14.06 7.43
N MET A 133 -8.32 13.48 7.71
CA MET A 133 -8.84 13.35 9.08
C MET A 133 -7.92 12.53 9.97
N ALA A 134 -7.27 11.48 9.43
CA ALA A 134 -6.31 10.66 10.16
C ALA A 134 -5.03 11.41 10.54
N GLN A 135 -4.71 12.55 9.90
CA GLN A 135 -3.59 13.40 10.29
C GLN A 135 -3.95 14.39 11.42
N LEU A 136 -5.24 14.68 11.65
CA LEU A 136 -5.65 15.67 12.65
C LEU A 136 -5.21 15.34 14.08
N PRO A 137 -5.22 14.08 14.56
CA PRO A 137 -4.70 13.73 15.89
C PRO A 137 -3.21 14.06 16.10
N GLU A 138 -2.42 14.13 15.02
CA GLU A 138 -1.00 14.49 15.09
C GLU A 138 -0.77 16.01 15.07
N LEU A 139 -1.77 16.77 14.61
CA LEU A 139 -1.74 18.24 14.58
C LEU A 139 -2.51 18.89 15.73
N THR A 140 -3.24 18.13 16.54
CA THR A 140 -4.12 18.67 17.57
C THR A 140 -3.86 18.04 18.94
N GLY A 141 -4.58 18.52 19.97
CA GLY A 141 -4.47 18.01 21.33
C GLY A 141 -3.06 18.20 21.90
N GLN A 142 -2.54 17.14 22.53
CA GLN A 142 -1.22 17.15 23.18
C GLN A 142 -0.04 17.24 22.18
N HIS A 143 -0.26 16.92 20.90
CA HIS A 143 0.78 16.97 19.87
C HIS A 143 0.77 18.29 19.08
N GLY A 144 -0.32 19.07 19.14
CA GLY A 144 -0.51 20.32 18.40
C GLY A 144 0.31 21.49 18.92
N THR A 145 1.64 21.34 18.98
CA THR A 145 2.57 22.38 19.41
C THR A 145 2.91 23.34 18.27
N LEU A 146 3.37 24.56 18.61
CA LEU A 146 3.85 25.53 17.62
C LEU A 146 5.00 24.95 16.78
N LEU A 147 5.80 24.07 17.38
CA LEU A 147 6.90 23.38 16.73
C LEU A 147 6.38 22.40 15.67
N VAL A 148 5.37 21.59 15.99
CA VAL A 148 4.72 20.69 15.01
C VAL A 148 4.14 21.50 13.85
N TYR A 149 3.39 22.58 14.12
CA TYR A 149 2.87 23.44 13.05
C TYR A 149 3.97 24.05 12.18
N GLY A 150 5.07 24.50 12.78
CA GLY A 150 6.24 25.02 12.06
C GLY A 150 6.86 23.97 11.15
N MET A 151 7.05 22.75 11.65
CA MET A 151 7.59 21.62 10.89
C MET A 151 6.65 21.20 9.75
N THR A 152 5.34 21.12 9.99
CA THR A 152 4.35 20.82 8.96
C THR A 152 4.31 21.89 7.87
N ALA A 153 4.30 23.17 8.25
CA ALA A 153 4.31 24.28 7.29
C ALA A 153 5.60 24.29 6.46
N ALA A 154 6.76 24.06 7.10
CA ALA A 154 8.03 23.90 6.40
C ALA A 154 8.02 22.71 5.44
N GLY A 155 7.46 21.57 5.86
CA GLY A 155 7.32 20.40 5.03
C GLY A 155 6.46 20.64 3.79
N LEU A 156 5.30 21.27 3.95
CA LEU A 156 4.45 21.68 2.83
C LEU A 156 5.17 22.66 1.89
N ALA A 157 5.92 23.62 2.46
CA ALA A 157 6.73 24.54 1.67
C ALA A 157 7.79 23.80 0.85
N ILE A 158 8.50 22.82 1.42
CA ILE A 158 9.47 21.98 0.67
C ILE A 158 8.74 21.20 -0.43
N ILE A 159 7.64 20.52 -0.11
CA ILE A 159 6.91 19.67 -1.06
C ILE A 159 6.44 20.47 -2.29
N TYR A 160 5.90 21.67 -2.09
CA TYR A 160 5.37 22.50 -3.18
C TYR A 160 6.40 23.39 -3.86
N LEU A 161 7.42 23.88 -3.16
CA LEU A 161 8.39 24.84 -3.72
C LEU A 161 9.66 24.18 -4.26
N PHE A 162 10.11 23.05 -3.69
CA PHE A 162 11.32 22.37 -4.14
C PHE A 162 11.28 21.90 -5.62
N PRO A 163 10.13 21.43 -6.16
CA PRO A 163 10.04 21.06 -7.58
C PRO A 163 10.36 22.20 -8.58
N TYR A 164 10.34 23.46 -8.14
CA TYR A 164 10.77 24.60 -8.96
C TYR A 164 12.30 24.72 -9.09
N VAL A 165 13.06 24.08 -8.18
CA VAL A 165 14.52 24.01 -8.24
C VAL A 165 14.95 22.82 -9.09
N THR A 166 14.40 21.64 -8.83
CA THR A 166 14.68 20.42 -9.61
C THR A 166 13.49 19.47 -9.60
N LYS A 167 13.30 18.75 -10.70
CA LYS A 167 12.27 17.72 -10.87
C LYS A 167 12.83 16.29 -10.82
N THR A 168 14.15 16.16 -10.65
CA THR A 168 14.82 14.84 -10.68
C THR A 168 14.66 14.07 -9.39
N ILE A 169 14.57 14.76 -8.25
CA ILE A 169 14.45 14.15 -6.92
C ILE A 169 13.03 14.42 -6.41
N PRO A 170 12.28 13.41 -5.95
CA PRO A 170 10.96 13.61 -5.36
C PRO A 170 11.02 14.58 -4.18
N SER A 171 10.21 15.65 -4.22
CA SER A 171 10.16 16.62 -3.12
C SER A 171 9.72 16.03 -1.77
N PRO A 172 8.86 14.99 -1.69
CA PRO A 172 8.58 14.33 -0.41
C PRO A 172 9.81 13.69 0.23
N LEU A 173 10.70 13.10 -0.58
CA LEU A 173 11.94 12.50 -0.07
C LEU A 173 12.87 13.57 0.51
N VAL A 174 13.00 14.71 -0.18
CA VAL A 174 13.79 15.85 0.31
C VAL A 174 13.20 16.41 1.59
N CYS A 175 11.87 16.53 1.67
CA CYS A 175 11.16 16.94 2.87
C CYS A 175 11.51 16.05 4.07
N ILE A 176 11.41 14.73 3.92
CA ILE A 176 11.73 13.77 4.97
C ILE A 176 13.18 13.95 5.43
N VAL A 177 14.15 13.90 4.50
CA VAL A 177 15.58 13.98 4.85
C VAL A 177 15.90 15.31 5.57
N VAL A 178 15.42 16.43 5.05
CA VAL A 178 15.71 17.76 5.60
C VAL A 178 15.06 17.94 6.97
N LEU A 179 13.77 17.59 7.12
CA LEU A 179 13.08 17.75 8.39
C LEU A 179 13.61 16.80 9.46
N THR A 180 13.96 15.56 9.11
CA THR A 180 14.63 14.65 10.03
C THR A 180 15.99 15.18 10.45
N ALA A 181 16.80 15.71 9.53
CA ALA A 181 18.10 16.29 9.87
C ALA A 181 17.97 17.49 10.82
N ILE A 182 16.99 18.38 10.59
CA ILE A 182 16.67 19.50 11.46
C ILE A 182 16.24 19.01 12.84
N ALA A 183 15.29 18.06 12.90
CA ALA A 183 14.78 17.52 14.16
C ALA A 183 15.90 16.88 15.01
N VAL A 184 16.78 16.11 14.39
CA VAL A 184 17.90 15.45 15.07
C VAL A 184 18.96 16.47 15.51
N TYR A 185 19.35 17.40 14.62
CA TYR A 185 20.41 18.38 14.92
C TYR A 185 20.03 19.32 16.07
N PHE A 186 18.79 19.79 16.09
CA PHE A 186 18.28 20.68 17.14
C PHE A 186 17.66 19.92 18.32
N GLN A 187 17.67 18.58 18.30
CA GLN A 187 17.06 17.71 19.33
C GLN A 187 15.63 18.14 19.66
N LEU A 188 14.83 18.36 18.61
CA LEU A 188 13.46 18.82 18.76
C LEU A 188 12.61 17.72 19.42
N ASP A 189 11.92 18.08 20.49
CA ASP A 189 11.00 17.18 21.20
C ASP A 189 9.70 17.03 20.37
N LEU A 190 9.70 16.00 19.53
CA LEU A 190 8.65 15.68 18.57
C LEU A 190 8.32 14.20 18.69
N ARG A 191 7.03 13.88 18.52
CA ARG A 191 6.62 12.49 18.35
C ARG A 191 7.22 11.94 17.05
N THR A 192 7.91 10.81 17.15
CA THR A 192 8.62 10.17 16.06
C THR A 192 7.89 8.92 15.58
N VAL A 193 8.28 8.40 14.41
CA VAL A 193 7.74 7.12 13.89
C VAL A 193 8.01 5.96 14.84
N ALA A 194 9.14 5.98 15.56
CA ALA A 194 9.48 4.93 16.53
C ALA A 194 8.51 4.91 17.73
N ASP A 195 7.85 6.02 18.04
CA ASP A 195 6.84 6.10 19.11
C ASP A 195 5.47 5.54 18.67
N MET A 196 5.30 5.23 17.38
CA MET A 196 4.03 4.78 16.78
C MET A 196 3.94 3.27 16.63
N GLY A 197 5.06 2.55 16.80
CA GLY A 197 5.12 1.11 16.66
C GLY A 197 6.50 0.65 16.20
N GLU A 198 6.63 -0.67 16.09
CA GLU A 198 7.91 -1.29 15.75
C GLU A 198 8.21 -1.23 14.25
N LEU A 199 9.46 -0.85 13.92
CA LEU A 199 10.04 -1.00 12.59
C LEU A 199 10.60 -2.41 12.41
N PRO A 200 10.68 -2.91 11.16
CA PRO A 200 11.22 -4.24 10.90
C PRO A 200 12.73 -4.30 11.25
N ASP A 201 13.11 -5.29 12.04
CA ASP A 201 14.48 -5.56 12.48
C ASP A 201 15.08 -6.84 11.85
N SER A 202 14.24 -7.60 11.15
CA SER A 202 14.52 -8.90 10.59
C SER A 202 13.78 -9.08 9.26
N LEU A 203 14.09 -10.17 8.54
CA LEU A 203 13.29 -10.54 7.38
C LEU A 203 11.93 -11.06 7.84
N PRO A 204 10.86 -10.87 7.04
CA PRO A 204 9.55 -11.40 7.38
C PRO A 204 9.61 -12.92 7.52
N VAL A 205 9.14 -13.41 8.66
CA VAL A 205 9.05 -14.84 8.96
C VAL A 205 7.63 -15.33 8.74
N PHE A 206 7.49 -16.62 8.46
CA PHE A 206 6.19 -17.23 8.34
C PHE A 206 5.39 -17.07 9.64
N LEU A 207 4.19 -16.50 9.53
CA LEU A 207 3.27 -16.25 10.62
C LEU A 207 1.90 -16.78 10.22
N TRP A 208 1.45 -17.79 10.95
CA TRP A 208 0.09 -18.31 10.80
C TRP A 208 -0.84 -17.54 11.75
N PRO A 209 -1.96 -16.95 11.25
CA PRO A 209 -2.84 -16.18 12.12
C PRO A 209 -3.40 -17.01 13.29
N ASP A 210 -3.19 -16.54 14.51
CA ASP A 210 -3.69 -17.19 15.73
C ASP A 210 -5.13 -16.75 16.02
N VAL A 211 -6.05 -17.20 15.17
CA VAL A 211 -7.50 -16.99 15.31
C VAL A 211 -8.26 -18.32 15.36
N PRO A 212 -9.38 -18.39 16.09
CA PRO A 212 -10.23 -19.58 16.07
C PRO A 212 -10.71 -19.90 14.64
N LEU A 213 -10.45 -21.12 14.17
CA LEU A 213 -10.92 -21.57 12.85
C LEU A 213 -12.38 -22.04 12.94
N ASN A 214 -13.30 -21.10 13.15
CA ASN A 214 -14.73 -21.38 13.27
C ASN A 214 -15.59 -20.43 12.42
N LEU A 215 -16.89 -20.70 12.37
CA LEU A 215 -17.84 -19.91 11.59
C LEU A 215 -18.00 -18.47 12.11
N ASP A 216 -17.71 -18.21 13.38
CA ASP A 216 -17.87 -16.87 13.95
C ASP A 216 -16.73 -15.96 13.52
N THR A 217 -15.49 -16.46 13.54
CA THR A 217 -14.35 -15.76 12.94
C THR A 217 -14.59 -15.50 11.45
N LEU A 218 -15.12 -16.48 10.70
CA LEU A 218 -15.48 -16.28 9.29
C LEU A 218 -16.52 -15.16 9.12
N LYS A 219 -17.58 -15.12 9.93
CA LYS A 219 -18.60 -14.05 9.88
C LYS A 219 -18.00 -12.68 10.17
N ILE A 220 -17.01 -12.59 11.06
CA ILE A 220 -16.31 -11.36 11.38
C ILE A 220 -15.46 -10.90 10.19
N ILE A 221 -14.59 -11.76 9.66
CA ILE A 221 -13.60 -11.35 8.64
C ILE A 221 -14.18 -11.28 7.23
N PHE A 222 -15.25 -12.02 6.92
CA PHE A 222 -15.77 -12.13 5.55
C PHE A 222 -16.20 -10.80 4.92
N PRO A 223 -16.95 -9.91 5.61
CA PRO A 223 -17.32 -8.61 5.06
C PRO A 223 -16.11 -7.73 4.74
N TYR A 224 -15.10 -7.71 5.63
CA TYR A 224 -13.85 -7.00 5.42
C TYR A 224 -13.08 -7.60 4.24
N ALA A 225 -12.92 -8.92 4.22
CA ALA A 225 -12.15 -9.61 3.19
C ALA A 225 -12.77 -9.41 1.79
N LEU A 226 -14.09 -9.42 1.69
CA LEU A 226 -14.82 -9.16 0.46
C LEU A 226 -14.67 -7.70 0.00
N ALA A 227 -14.80 -6.74 0.91
CA ALA A 227 -14.59 -5.33 0.60
C ALA A 227 -13.16 -5.07 0.11
N LEU A 228 -12.16 -5.60 0.83
CA LEU A 228 -10.76 -5.57 0.45
C LEU A 228 -10.51 -6.23 -0.91
N ALA A 229 -11.12 -7.38 -1.19
CA ALA A 229 -10.99 -8.05 -2.47
C ALA A 229 -11.53 -7.19 -3.62
N VAL A 230 -12.72 -6.61 -3.48
CA VAL A 230 -13.33 -5.75 -4.50
C VAL A 230 -12.53 -4.47 -4.70
N VAL A 231 -12.18 -3.76 -3.63
CA VAL A 231 -11.41 -2.50 -3.70
C VAL A 231 -10.02 -2.77 -4.27
N GLY A 232 -9.33 -3.79 -3.80
CA GLY A 232 -8.00 -4.13 -4.29
C GLY A 232 -7.98 -4.48 -5.78
N LEU A 233 -9.00 -5.17 -6.27
CA LEU A 233 -9.13 -5.45 -7.71
C LEU A 233 -9.56 -4.22 -8.52
N LEU A 234 -10.38 -3.32 -7.96
CA LEU A 234 -10.74 -2.07 -8.63
C LEU A 234 -9.49 -1.22 -8.90
N GLU A 235 -8.70 -0.98 -7.85
CA GLU A 235 -7.45 -0.24 -7.95
C GLU A 235 -6.51 -0.93 -8.95
N SER A 236 -6.29 -2.25 -8.81
CA SER A 236 -5.39 -3.00 -9.70
C SER A 236 -5.77 -2.90 -11.17
N LEU A 237 -7.06 -2.98 -11.50
CA LEU A 237 -7.50 -2.94 -12.90
C LEU A 237 -7.56 -1.52 -13.47
N MET A 238 -7.84 -0.52 -12.63
CA MET A 238 -7.76 0.89 -13.02
C MET A 238 -6.31 1.28 -13.27
N THR A 239 -5.40 0.95 -12.36
CA THR A 239 -3.96 1.17 -12.53
C THR A 239 -3.44 0.43 -13.75
N ALA A 240 -3.81 -0.84 -13.95
CA ALA A 240 -3.41 -1.60 -15.13
C ALA A 240 -3.87 -0.91 -16.44
N THR A 241 -5.08 -0.35 -16.46
CA THR A 241 -5.59 0.38 -17.65
C THR A 241 -4.80 1.67 -17.89
N ILE A 242 -4.40 2.40 -16.84
CA ILE A 242 -3.53 3.59 -16.99
C ILE A 242 -2.16 3.18 -17.55
N VAL A 243 -1.57 2.09 -17.05
CA VAL A 243 -0.29 1.58 -17.56
C VAL A 243 -0.45 1.08 -18.99
N ASP A 244 -1.59 0.47 -19.34
CA ASP A 244 -1.93 0.07 -20.72
C ASP A 244 -1.88 1.28 -21.66
N ASP A 245 -2.56 2.36 -21.28
CA ASP A 245 -2.61 3.61 -22.06
C ASP A 245 -1.25 4.32 -22.14
N LEU A 246 -0.42 4.28 -21.10
CA LEU A 246 0.89 4.94 -21.08
C LEU A 246 1.96 4.23 -21.93
N THR A 247 1.79 2.94 -22.19
CA THR A 247 2.82 2.11 -22.84
C THR A 247 2.33 1.45 -24.13
N ASP A 248 1.08 1.69 -24.53
CA ASP A 248 0.43 1.09 -25.70
C ASP A 248 0.51 -0.46 -25.73
N THR A 249 0.35 -1.10 -24.57
CA THR A 249 0.35 -2.57 -24.43
C THR A 249 -0.81 -3.04 -23.56
N SER A 250 -1.32 -4.24 -23.79
CA SER A 250 -2.48 -4.76 -23.02
C SER A 250 -2.09 -5.52 -21.76
N SER A 251 -2.97 -5.49 -20.77
CA SER A 251 -2.90 -6.29 -19.53
C SER A 251 -3.76 -7.56 -19.57
N ASP A 252 -3.30 -8.64 -18.95
CA ASP A 252 -4.17 -9.76 -18.58
C ASP A 252 -4.79 -9.53 -17.20
N LYS A 253 -6.03 -9.02 -17.21
CA LYS A 253 -6.78 -8.64 -16.01
C LYS A 253 -7.10 -9.81 -15.08
N ASN A 254 -7.32 -11.00 -15.62
CA ASN A 254 -7.65 -12.17 -14.79
C ASN A 254 -6.39 -12.75 -14.15
N ARG A 255 -5.27 -12.77 -14.87
CA ARG A 255 -3.97 -13.07 -14.30
C ARG A 255 -3.59 -12.07 -13.22
N GLU A 256 -3.89 -10.79 -13.42
CA GLU A 256 -3.67 -9.76 -12.41
C GLU A 256 -4.48 -10.05 -11.12
N CYS A 257 -5.76 -10.40 -11.24
CA CYS A 257 -6.58 -10.79 -10.08
C CYS A 257 -5.97 -11.98 -9.30
N VAL A 258 -5.52 -13.02 -10.01
CA VAL A 258 -4.86 -14.18 -9.39
C VAL A 258 -3.54 -13.76 -8.74
N GLY A 259 -2.73 -12.95 -9.43
CA GLY A 259 -1.45 -12.46 -8.93
C GLY A 259 -1.60 -11.64 -7.64
N GLN A 260 -2.55 -10.71 -7.60
CA GLN A 260 -2.91 -9.96 -6.38
C GLN A 260 -3.36 -10.89 -5.26
N GLY A 261 -4.16 -11.91 -5.58
CA GLY A 261 -4.64 -12.84 -4.58
C GLY A 261 -3.55 -13.71 -3.97
N ILE A 262 -2.61 -14.20 -4.78
CA ILE A 262 -1.41 -14.91 -4.30
C ILE A 262 -0.54 -13.97 -3.46
N ALA A 263 -0.39 -12.72 -3.89
CA ALA A 263 0.38 -11.71 -3.18
C ALA A 263 -0.20 -11.39 -1.80
N ASN A 264 -1.52 -11.24 -1.70
CA ASN A 264 -2.20 -11.01 -0.42
C ASN A 264 -2.14 -12.24 0.51
N ILE A 265 -2.27 -13.46 -0.02
CA ILE A 265 -2.01 -14.67 0.79
C ILE A 265 -0.57 -14.68 1.31
N GLY A 266 0.42 -14.43 0.44
CA GLY A 266 1.82 -14.38 0.83
C GLY A 266 2.12 -13.29 1.85
N SER A 267 1.51 -12.10 1.70
CA SER A 267 1.59 -11.00 2.66
C SER A 267 1.06 -11.42 4.03
N GLY A 268 -0.16 -11.96 4.10
CA GLY A 268 -0.77 -12.38 5.36
C GLY A 268 0.03 -13.49 6.07
N LEU A 269 0.60 -14.43 5.32
CA LEU A 269 1.46 -15.50 5.85
C LEU A 269 2.85 -15.00 6.30
N LEU A 270 3.20 -13.77 6.00
CA LEU A 270 4.49 -13.13 6.34
C LEU A 270 4.30 -11.94 7.29
N GLY A 271 3.12 -11.87 7.95
CA GLY A 271 2.79 -10.83 8.92
C GLY A 271 2.51 -9.46 8.30
N GLY A 272 2.24 -9.41 6.99
CA GLY A 272 1.87 -8.21 6.26
C GLY A 272 0.36 -8.00 6.16
N MET A 273 -0.04 -6.74 6.07
CA MET A 273 -1.43 -6.35 5.78
C MET A 273 -1.81 -6.56 4.31
N ALA A 274 -3.10 -6.46 4.01
CA ALA A 274 -3.60 -6.51 2.64
C ALA A 274 -3.14 -5.30 1.82
N GLY A 275 -2.87 -5.52 0.55
CA GLY A 275 -2.44 -4.51 -0.40
C GLY A 275 -3.05 -4.70 -1.79
N CYS A 276 -2.76 -3.75 -2.66
CA CYS A 276 -3.25 -3.72 -4.04
C CYS A 276 -2.29 -2.90 -4.91
N ALA A 277 -2.64 -2.73 -6.19
CA ALA A 277 -1.91 -1.79 -7.03
C ALA A 277 -2.01 -0.36 -6.50
N MET A 278 -0.99 0.43 -6.85
CA MET A 278 -0.94 1.85 -6.59
C MET A 278 -0.52 2.59 -7.85
N ILE A 279 -1.01 3.81 -7.99
CA ILE A 279 -0.50 4.75 -8.99
C ILE A 279 0.74 5.40 -8.36
N GLY A 280 1.93 4.92 -8.73
CA GLY A 280 3.23 5.42 -8.28
C GLY A 280 4.03 6.02 -9.42
#